data_AF-A0A523H7L0-F1
#
_entry.id   AF-A0A523H7L0-F1
#
_cell.length_a   1.000
_cell.length_b   1.000
_cell.length_c   1.000
_cell.angle_alpha   90.00
_cell.angle_beta   90.00
_cell.angle_gamma   90.00
#
_symmetry.space_group_name_H-M   'P 1'
#
loop_
_entity.id
_entity.type
_entity.pdbx_description
1 polymer ?
#
loop_
_entity_poly.entity_id
_entity_poly.type
_entity_poly.pdbx_seq_one_letter_code
_entity_poly.pdbx_strand_id
1 'polypeptide(L)'
;MAGKYTDTHPQFTVFVNGSFAPAADGEVEFFTVGNTGIGNRKDTYSDPALTIPNPNPVPLDGFGRSINPIFLLGSYNTVIRDSEGNQLDEVDNVSGPTDAEGVPSQVVDLAADLKPIDTTDFQSVYVLGTTVIGDGGQGHFYFSSTSTESDNGVDIIEPDVGGGRWLLQNNAHNSIYSQDASGTTDVFTIAPTPGVIDLDGSRVYFVRSLGPNTLSSPTFQVGTSAAKSLRRHDVAVMQIGDTGPSGYEMILKLRTNESAYTFLNPYINIDGQFLVNSINADKLVNQTVDTLQLTNGAATNLKLDNMGASTVKANLSGGSAVPSDEPLTTFKSALNITAGDVSGLGPFAPSTKTTIVNTDLVNNNINYEKLVNLTGPGVLGRNSAGSVTELLLQTNMVNSDAITYDKIQNVVNDQRILGNVAGAGGIVSELTLQNILTFLGVSGSVAAESINIVIPITDSVSIRISGGHQDINLTDTVNFPTTFGAVPIVMFQLLGSGDNIMTDTVTTTGFGTASASVSLRPIYYLAIGLA
;
A
#
# COMPACT_ATOMS: atom_id res chain seq x y z
N MET A 1 41.41 42.00 -24.96
CA MET A 1 40.36 42.69 -25.76
C MET A 1 40.50 44.19 -25.51
N ALA A 2 40.66 45.00 -26.57
CA ALA A 2 40.78 46.46 -26.45
C ALA A 2 39.41 47.12 -26.19
N GLY A 3 39.41 48.26 -25.49
CA GLY A 3 38.23 48.84 -24.84
C GLY A 3 37.24 49.66 -25.64
N LYS A 4 35.96 49.34 -25.41
CA LYS A 4 34.70 50.12 -25.48
C LYS A 4 34.38 51.01 -26.69
N TYR A 5 35.28 51.25 -27.63
CA TYR A 5 34.91 51.74 -28.94
C TYR A 5 34.82 50.53 -29.89
N THR A 6 33.63 49.92 -29.93
CA THR A 6 33.34 48.86 -30.92
C THR A 6 33.31 49.41 -32.34
N ASP A 7 33.12 50.73 -32.47
CA ASP A 7 33.35 51.47 -33.70
C ASP A 7 34.82 51.87 -33.77
N THR A 8 35.46 51.58 -34.91
CA THR A 8 36.82 52.02 -35.20
C THR A 8 36.95 53.54 -35.33
N HIS A 9 35.87 54.30 -35.48
CA HIS A 9 35.90 55.76 -35.53
C HIS A 9 34.74 56.33 -34.68
N PRO A 10 34.81 56.22 -33.34
CA PRO A 10 33.71 56.60 -32.48
C PRO A 10 33.31 58.07 -32.70
N GLN A 11 32.01 58.31 -32.82
CA GLN A 11 31.44 59.66 -32.86
C GLN A 11 31.27 60.18 -31.44
N PHE A 12 31.92 61.29 -31.13
CA PHE A 12 31.79 62.02 -29.88
C PHE A 12 30.73 63.10 -30.03
N THR A 13 29.69 63.01 -29.20
CA THR A 13 28.59 63.97 -29.17
C THR A 13 28.53 64.62 -27.80
N VAL A 14 28.24 65.91 -27.78
CA VAL A 14 28.10 66.73 -26.58
C VAL A 14 26.68 67.26 -26.48
N PHE A 15 26.19 67.48 -25.27
CA PHE A 15 24.85 68.03 -25.05
C PHE A 15 24.89 69.56 -25.03
N VAL A 16 24.42 70.20 -26.10
CA VAL A 16 24.45 71.66 -26.26
C VAL A 16 23.02 72.16 -26.50
N ASN A 17 22.57 73.14 -25.70
CA ASN A 17 21.26 73.79 -25.84
C ASN A 17 20.06 72.82 -25.93
N GLY A 18 20.09 71.71 -25.19
CA GLY A 18 18.97 70.76 -25.15
C GLY A 18 18.99 69.67 -26.22
N SER A 19 20.03 69.60 -27.07
CA SER A 19 20.20 68.55 -28.08
C SER A 19 21.63 68.00 -28.07
N PHE A 20 21.79 66.73 -28.46
CA PHE A 20 23.10 66.18 -28.76
C PHE A 20 23.61 66.74 -30.09
N ALA A 21 24.80 67.33 -30.09
CA ALA A 21 25.50 67.83 -31.27
C ALA A 21 26.87 67.15 -31.36
N PRO A 22 27.38 66.83 -32.56
CA PRO A 22 28.73 66.30 -32.70
C PRO A 22 29.77 67.33 -32.23
N ALA A 23 30.84 66.87 -31.60
CA ALA A 23 32.02 67.69 -31.29
C ALA A 23 32.85 67.91 -32.58
N ALA A 24 32.24 68.57 -33.57
CA ALA A 24 32.79 68.77 -34.90
C ALA A 24 34.11 69.55 -34.85
N ASP A 25 35.13 69.03 -35.54
CA ASP A 25 36.48 69.60 -35.66
C ASP A 25 37.19 69.85 -34.30
N GLY A 26 36.71 69.19 -33.24
CA GLY A 26 37.28 69.27 -31.89
C GLY A 26 38.37 68.23 -31.63
N GLU A 27 38.59 67.94 -30.34
CA GLU A 27 39.55 66.93 -29.89
C GLU A 27 39.05 66.18 -28.65
N VAL A 28 39.53 64.95 -28.47
CA VAL A 28 39.27 64.14 -27.28
C VAL A 28 40.58 63.75 -26.60
N GLU A 29 40.70 64.05 -25.32
CA GLU A 29 41.85 63.70 -24.46
C GLU A 29 41.49 62.52 -23.56
N PHE A 30 42.47 61.64 -23.34
CA PHE A 30 42.35 60.49 -22.44
C PHE A 30 43.32 60.63 -21.27
N PHE A 31 42.87 60.34 -20.06
CA PHE A 31 43.67 60.42 -18.83
C PHE A 31 43.55 59.16 -17.98
N THR A 32 44.49 58.96 -17.06
CA THR A 32 44.33 58.00 -15.97
C THR A 32 43.15 58.38 -15.07
N VAL A 33 42.50 57.38 -14.46
CA VAL A 33 41.28 57.60 -13.66
C VAL A 33 41.57 58.51 -12.46
N GLY A 34 40.67 59.47 -12.23
CA GLY A 34 40.71 60.37 -11.08
C GLY A 34 41.65 61.58 -11.22
N ASN A 35 42.29 61.79 -12.38
CA ASN A 35 43.14 62.97 -12.61
C ASN A 35 43.24 63.39 -14.08
N THR A 36 42.64 64.53 -14.44
CA THR A 36 42.65 65.10 -15.80
C THR A 36 43.78 66.12 -16.06
N GLY A 37 44.84 66.10 -15.25
CA GLY A 37 46.03 66.94 -15.46
C GLY A 37 46.89 66.50 -16.65
N ILE A 38 47.55 67.44 -17.33
CA ILE A 38 48.39 67.20 -18.53
C ILE A 38 49.47 66.12 -18.31
N GLY A 39 50.00 66.00 -17.09
CA GLY A 39 51.00 64.97 -16.74
C GLY A 39 50.45 63.54 -16.62
N ASN A 40 49.14 63.36 -16.72
CA ASN A 40 48.43 62.08 -16.52
C ASN A 40 47.70 61.62 -17.79
N ARG A 41 48.10 62.16 -18.95
CA ARG A 41 47.58 61.73 -20.25
C ARG A 41 47.90 60.25 -20.45
N LYS A 42 46.89 59.52 -20.92
CA LYS A 42 46.97 58.09 -21.20
C LYS A 42 47.26 57.86 -22.67
N ASP A 43 48.10 56.89 -22.96
CA ASP A 43 48.38 56.50 -24.35
C ASP A 43 47.13 55.86 -24.97
N THR A 44 46.87 56.24 -26.22
CA THR A 44 45.90 55.59 -27.09
C THR A 44 46.58 55.18 -28.39
N TYR A 45 46.01 54.22 -29.11
CA TYR A 45 46.65 53.57 -30.25
C TYR A 45 45.69 53.47 -31.43
N SER A 46 46.23 53.52 -32.65
CA SER A 46 45.48 53.43 -33.91
C SER A 46 45.26 51.99 -34.38
N ASP A 47 45.88 51.01 -33.73
CA ASP A 47 45.75 49.59 -34.01
C ASP A 47 45.37 48.77 -32.76
N PRO A 48 44.62 47.66 -32.92
CA PRO A 48 44.18 46.83 -31.79
C PRO A 48 45.31 46.08 -31.08
N ALA A 49 46.50 45.98 -31.69
CA ALA A 49 47.69 45.40 -31.06
C ALA A 49 48.44 46.41 -30.17
N LEU A 50 47.99 47.68 -30.12
CA LEU A 50 48.53 48.75 -29.27
C LEU A 50 49.99 49.07 -29.60
N THR A 51 50.32 49.14 -30.89
CA THR A 51 51.70 49.32 -31.36
C THR A 51 51.97 50.66 -32.02
N ILE A 52 50.93 51.35 -32.50
CA ILE A 52 51.01 52.62 -33.22
C ILE A 52 50.28 53.69 -32.39
N PRO A 53 51.01 54.50 -31.59
CA PRO A 53 50.41 55.51 -30.73
C PRO A 53 49.66 56.60 -31.52
N ASN A 54 48.53 57.03 -31.00
CA ASN A 54 47.84 58.24 -31.41
C ASN A 54 48.43 59.47 -30.71
N PRO A 55 48.31 60.67 -31.32
CA PRO A 55 48.45 61.91 -30.57
C PRO A 55 47.37 62.00 -29.47
N ASN A 56 47.72 62.55 -28.31
CA ASN A 56 46.78 62.88 -27.22
C ASN A 56 46.94 64.38 -26.89
N PRO A 57 46.00 65.25 -27.29
CA PRO A 57 44.61 64.98 -27.73
C PRO A 57 44.47 64.27 -29.09
N VAL A 58 43.43 63.45 -29.24
CA VAL A 58 43.06 62.81 -30.52
C VAL A 58 42.13 63.75 -31.30
N PRO A 59 42.50 64.19 -32.53
CA PRO A 59 41.66 65.08 -33.33
C PRO A 59 40.36 64.42 -33.82
N LEU A 60 39.29 65.21 -33.91
CA LEU A 60 37.98 64.82 -34.45
C LEU A 60 37.73 65.46 -35.82
N ASP A 61 36.93 64.83 -36.66
CA ASP A 61 36.47 65.36 -37.95
C ASP A 61 35.25 66.29 -37.81
N GLY A 62 34.80 66.89 -38.91
CA GLY A 62 33.61 67.77 -38.94
C GLY A 62 32.28 67.09 -38.56
N PHE A 63 32.27 65.79 -38.31
CA PHE A 63 31.14 65.04 -37.76
C PHE A 63 31.38 64.58 -36.31
N GLY A 64 32.48 65.00 -35.67
CA GLY A 64 32.85 64.63 -34.32
C GLY A 64 33.39 63.21 -34.18
N ARG A 65 33.81 62.57 -35.27
CA ARG A 65 34.42 61.23 -35.25
C ARG A 65 35.93 61.34 -35.12
N SER A 66 36.57 60.44 -34.39
CA SER A 66 38.04 60.44 -34.32
C SER A 66 38.65 60.22 -35.70
N ILE A 67 39.73 60.95 -36.02
CA ILE A 67 40.43 60.79 -37.32
C ILE A 67 41.17 59.45 -37.38
N ASN A 68 41.72 59.01 -36.25
CA ASN A 68 42.33 57.69 -36.10
C ASN A 68 41.45 56.80 -35.23
N PRO A 69 41.52 55.47 -35.40
CA PRO A 69 40.95 54.55 -34.44
C PRO A 69 41.54 54.73 -33.05
N ILE A 70 40.72 54.48 -32.03
CA ILE A 70 41.11 54.66 -30.64
C ILE A 70 41.04 53.31 -29.93
N PHE A 71 42.20 52.73 -29.69
CA PHE A 71 42.40 51.56 -28.85
C PHE A 71 43.18 51.95 -27.59
N LEU A 72 42.72 51.52 -26.42
CA LEU A 72 43.40 51.73 -25.14
C LEU A 72 43.04 50.61 -24.15
N LEU A 73 43.87 50.46 -23.10
CA LEU A 73 43.71 49.46 -22.03
C LEU A 73 43.27 50.11 -20.72
N GLY A 74 42.52 49.37 -19.91
CA GLY A 74 42.11 49.80 -18.56
C GLY A 74 41.08 50.93 -18.54
N SER A 75 40.69 51.36 -17.34
CA SER A 75 39.75 52.47 -17.13
C SER A 75 40.42 53.83 -17.39
N TYR A 76 39.64 54.84 -17.77
CA TYR A 76 40.16 56.15 -18.15
C TYR A 76 39.15 57.28 -17.92
N ASN A 77 39.63 58.52 -17.91
CA ASN A 77 38.80 59.72 -18.01
C ASN A 77 38.90 60.29 -19.42
N THR A 78 37.81 60.87 -19.94
CA THR A 78 37.82 61.57 -21.23
C THR A 78 37.44 63.02 -21.07
N VAL A 79 38.17 63.90 -21.73
CA VAL A 79 37.80 65.32 -21.87
C VAL A 79 37.61 65.62 -23.34
N ILE A 80 36.45 66.14 -23.71
CA ILE A 80 36.13 66.52 -25.09
C ILE A 80 36.20 68.04 -25.18
N ARG A 81 36.90 68.56 -26.19
CA ARG A 81 37.03 70.00 -26.47
C ARG A 81 36.52 70.35 -27.86
N ASP A 82 36.08 71.59 -28.04
CA ASP A 82 35.74 72.14 -29.36
C ASP A 82 37.00 72.49 -30.18
N SER A 83 36.78 72.92 -31.42
CA SER A 83 37.85 73.36 -32.34
C SER A 83 38.66 74.58 -31.84
N GLU A 84 38.16 75.28 -30.82
CA GLU A 84 38.77 76.46 -30.21
C GLU A 84 39.52 76.10 -28.91
N GLY A 85 39.46 74.84 -28.48
CA GLY A 85 40.11 74.29 -27.28
C GLY A 85 39.29 74.43 -25.99
N ASN A 86 38.03 74.89 -26.06
CA ASN A 86 37.17 74.96 -24.89
C ASN A 86 36.65 73.57 -24.53
N GLN A 87 36.66 73.24 -23.24
CA GLN A 87 36.10 71.98 -22.75
C GLN A 87 34.58 71.96 -22.91
N LEU A 88 34.08 70.94 -23.59
CA LEU A 88 32.66 70.71 -23.83
C LEU A 88 32.08 69.68 -22.86
N ASP A 89 32.82 68.62 -22.58
CA ASP A 89 32.36 67.53 -21.70
C ASP A 89 33.56 66.84 -21.02
N GLU A 90 33.28 66.24 -19.87
CA GLU A 90 34.20 65.40 -19.12
C GLU A 90 33.48 64.19 -18.58
N VAL A 91 33.96 63.02 -18.96
CA VAL A 91 33.46 61.74 -18.45
C VAL A 91 34.53 61.14 -17.56
N ASP A 92 34.25 61.15 -16.27
CA ASP A 92 35.11 60.55 -15.25
C ASP A 92 34.85 59.03 -15.16
N ASN A 93 35.92 58.27 -14.95
CA ASN A 93 35.90 56.84 -14.68
C ASN A 93 35.14 56.00 -15.73
N VAL A 94 35.43 56.22 -17.01
CA VAL A 94 34.97 55.33 -18.08
C VAL A 94 35.64 53.97 -17.88
N SER A 95 34.87 53.00 -17.39
CA SER A 95 35.35 51.63 -17.23
C SER A 95 35.75 51.05 -18.58
N GLY A 96 36.97 50.50 -18.66
CA GLY A 96 37.43 49.72 -19.81
C GLY A 96 36.54 48.48 -20.02
N PRO A 97 36.79 47.67 -21.07
CA PRO A 97 36.01 46.47 -21.33
C PRO A 97 36.25 45.51 -20.17
N THR A 98 35.26 45.41 -19.30
CA THR A 98 35.18 44.34 -18.30
C THR A 98 34.70 43.09 -19.04
N ASP A 99 35.05 41.92 -18.53
CA ASP A 99 34.21 40.76 -18.78
C ASP A 99 32.82 40.97 -18.14
N ALA A 100 31.92 40.00 -18.34
CA ALA A 100 30.49 40.10 -18.05
C ALA A 100 30.14 40.44 -16.58
N GLU A 101 31.13 40.54 -15.68
CA GLU A 101 30.94 40.77 -14.24
C GLU A 101 31.60 42.06 -13.73
N GLY A 102 32.13 42.93 -14.60
CA GLY A 102 32.46 44.30 -14.20
C GLY A 102 33.76 44.47 -13.42
N VAL A 103 34.66 43.48 -13.39
CA VAL A 103 35.95 43.57 -12.69
C VAL A 103 37.10 43.53 -13.70
N PRO A 104 38.05 44.50 -13.71
CA PRO A 104 39.22 44.44 -14.58
C PRO A 104 40.16 43.31 -14.11
N SER A 105 39.98 42.10 -14.63
CA SER A 105 40.84 40.97 -14.31
C SER A 105 41.82 40.71 -15.45
N GLN A 106 43.12 40.93 -15.20
CA GLN A 106 44.18 40.38 -16.04
C GLN A 106 44.22 38.85 -15.85
N VAL A 107 44.53 38.10 -16.91
CA VAL A 107 44.77 36.64 -16.81
C VAL A 107 46.26 36.40 -17.05
N VAL A 108 46.89 35.62 -16.18
CA VAL A 108 48.29 35.19 -16.33
C VAL A 108 48.38 33.66 -16.26
N ASP A 109 49.38 33.09 -16.94
CA ASP A 109 49.50 31.64 -17.07
C ASP A 109 49.94 31.00 -15.75
N LEU A 110 50.99 31.55 -15.12
CA LEU A 110 51.59 31.00 -13.91
C LEU A 110 51.65 32.00 -12.76
N ALA A 111 51.71 31.50 -11.52
CA ALA A 111 51.86 32.35 -10.33
C ALA A 111 53.16 33.19 -10.37
N ALA A 112 54.20 32.71 -11.04
CA ALA A 112 55.43 33.47 -11.28
C ALA A 112 55.20 34.72 -12.16
N ASP A 113 54.24 34.65 -13.09
CA ASP A 113 53.90 35.76 -13.99
C ASP A 113 53.11 36.87 -13.27
N LEU A 114 52.69 36.62 -12.03
CA LEU A 114 52.02 37.60 -11.16
C LEU A 114 53.02 38.56 -10.50
N LYS A 115 54.28 38.14 -10.33
CA LYS A 115 55.34 38.96 -9.70
C LYS A 115 55.64 40.27 -10.43
N PRO A 116 55.77 40.31 -11.77
CA PRO A 116 56.07 41.54 -12.49
C PRO A 116 54.84 42.44 -12.71
N ILE A 117 53.64 42.06 -12.26
CA ILE A 117 52.43 42.87 -12.46
C ILE A 117 52.47 44.13 -11.59
N ASP A 118 52.21 45.28 -12.22
CA ASP A 118 52.09 46.55 -11.50
C ASP A 118 50.81 46.54 -10.64
N THR A 119 51.02 46.54 -9.33
CA THR A 119 49.96 46.49 -8.31
C THR A 119 49.14 47.78 -8.22
N THR A 120 49.56 48.84 -8.92
CA THR A 120 48.78 50.09 -9.06
C THR A 120 47.78 50.03 -10.21
N ASP A 121 48.09 49.24 -11.25
CA ASP A 121 47.25 49.06 -12.44
C ASP A 121 46.20 47.97 -12.26
N PHE A 122 46.52 46.92 -11.50
CA PHE A 122 45.63 45.79 -11.24
C PHE A 122 45.53 45.49 -9.75
N GLN A 123 44.31 45.44 -9.23
CA GLN A 123 44.04 44.99 -7.86
C GLN A 123 43.61 43.52 -7.79
N SER A 124 43.30 42.90 -8.94
CA SER A 124 42.94 41.49 -9.05
C SER A 124 43.40 40.89 -10.39
N VAL A 125 43.90 39.65 -10.34
CA VAL A 125 44.42 38.90 -11.50
C VAL A 125 43.98 37.44 -11.39
N TYR A 126 43.57 36.81 -12.48
CA TYR A 126 43.29 35.36 -12.54
C TYR A 126 44.54 34.60 -12.99
N VAL A 127 44.94 33.58 -12.25
CA VAL A 127 46.11 32.75 -12.56
C VAL A 127 45.64 31.36 -13.02
N LEU A 128 46.17 30.83 -14.13
CA LEU A 128 45.74 29.54 -14.72
C LEU A 128 46.42 28.29 -14.12
N GLY A 129 47.46 28.47 -13.31
CA GLY A 129 48.12 27.41 -12.54
C GLY A 129 49.31 27.96 -11.73
N THR A 130 49.81 27.21 -10.75
CA THR A 130 50.95 27.69 -9.92
C THR A 130 52.29 27.45 -10.59
N THR A 131 52.55 26.20 -10.99
CA THR A 131 53.81 25.75 -11.63
C THR A 131 53.59 25.33 -13.08
N VAL A 132 52.43 24.74 -13.37
CA VAL A 132 51.99 24.43 -14.74
C VAL A 132 50.51 24.76 -14.87
N ILE A 133 50.07 25.15 -16.06
CA ILE A 133 48.65 25.43 -16.32
C ILE A 133 47.79 24.19 -15.96
N GLY A 134 46.78 24.38 -15.12
CA GLY A 134 45.84 23.32 -14.73
C GLY A 134 46.30 22.37 -13.63
N ASP A 135 47.32 22.73 -12.85
CA ASP A 135 47.80 21.95 -11.70
C ASP A 135 46.86 21.93 -10.47
N GLY A 136 45.69 22.56 -10.57
CA GLY A 136 44.76 22.72 -9.45
C GLY A 136 45.05 23.95 -8.58
N GLY A 137 46.12 24.70 -8.89
CA GLY A 137 46.50 25.95 -8.22
C GLY A 137 45.96 27.22 -8.88
N GLN A 138 45.06 27.09 -9.87
CA GLN A 138 44.42 28.25 -10.51
C GLN A 138 43.48 29.01 -9.57
N GLY A 139 43.29 30.30 -9.83
CA GLY A 139 42.24 31.09 -9.17
C GLY A 139 42.46 32.60 -9.24
N HIS A 140 41.54 33.34 -8.60
CA HIS A 140 41.60 34.78 -8.49
C HIS A 140 42.57 35.20 -7.39
N PHE A 141 43.58 35.99 -7.72
CA PHE A 141 44.43 36.67 -6.76
C PHE A 141 44.00 38.12 -6.62
N TYR A 142 44.01 38.64 -5.41
CA TYR A 142 43.83 40.06 -5.12
C TYR A 142 45.07 40.62 -4.44
N PHE A 143 45.42 41.85 -4.75
CA PHE A 143 46.56 42.49 -4.13
C PHE A 143 46.18 43.09 -2.77
N SER A 144 46.96 42.77 -1.74
CA SER A 144 46.85 43.33 -0.39
C SER A 144 48.11 44.10 -0.04
N SER A 145 48.02 45.43 -0.08
CA SER A 145 49.15 46.34 0.24
C SER A 145 49.59 46.27 1.71
N THR A 146 48.77 45.71 2.59
CA THR A 146 49.05 45.57 4.03
C THR A 146 49.60 44.20 4.42
N SER A 147 49.55 43.20 3.53
CA SER A 147 50.02 41.85 3.84
C SER A 147 51.55 41.79 3.92
N THR A 148 52.06 41.12 4.96
CA THR A 148 53.50 40.89 5.19
C THR A 148 53.85 39.40 5.26
N GLU A 149 52.93 38.53 4.86
CA GLU A 149 53.13 37.07 4.85
C GLU A 149 54.33 36.69 3.95
N SER A 150 54.95 35.53 4.14
CA SER A 150 56.06 35.12 3.25
C SER A 150 55.52 34.60 1.92
N ASP A 151 56.20 34.92 0.81
CA ASP A 151 55.93 34.29 -0.49
C ASP A 151 56.11 32.77 -0.38
N ASN A 152 55.11 32.00 -0.83
CA ASN A 152 55.14 30.54 -0.84
C ASN A 152 54.99 29.93 -2.23
N GLY A 153 54.93 30.76 -3.28
CA GLY A 153 54.80 30.34 -4.67
C GLY A 153 53.46 29.70 -5.03
N VAL A 154 52.46 29.70 -4.13
CA VAL A 154 51.18 29.01 -4.32
C VAL A 154 50.01 29.98 -4.15
N ASP A 155 49.71 30.42 -2.94
CA ASP A 155 48.55 31.25 -2.61
C ASP A 155 48.94 32.64 -2.06
N ILE A 156 50.24 32.84 -1.80
CA ILE A 156 50.84 34.11 -1.39
C ILE A 156 52.04 34.38 -2.30
N ILE A 157 51.93 35.39 -3.17
CA ILE A 157 52.98 35.76 -4.12
C ILE A 157 53.46 37.19 -3.79
N GLU A 158 54.77 37.35 -3.62
CA GLU A 158 55.39 38.67 -3.42
C GLU A 158 55.66 39.32 -4.79
N PRO A 159 55.17 40.57 -5.03
CA PRO A 159 55.47 41.29 -6.25
C PRO A 159 56.95 41.67 -6.33
N ASP A 160 57.49 41.79 -7.55
CA ASP A 160 58.89 42.17 -7.78
C ASP A 160 59.19 43.63 -7.38
N VAL A 161 58.15 44.48 -7.34
CA VAL A 161 58.26 45.91 -7.01
C VAL A 161 57.16 46.29 -6.02
N GLY A 162 57.54 46.97 -4.93
CA GLY A 162 56.62 47.46 -3.89
C GLY A 162 56.62 46.61 -2.62
N GLY A 163 55.67 46.90 -1.71
CA GLY A 163 55.35 46.04 -0.56
C GLY A 163 54.01 45.32 -0.78
N GLY A 164 53.52 44.55 0.19
CA GLY A 164 52.23 43.83 0.07
C GLY A 164 52.33 42.45 -0.56
N ARG A 165 51.20 41.76 -0.74
CA ARG A 165 51.11 40.41 -1.34
C ARG A 165 49.94 40.26 -2.27
N TRP A 166 50.14 39.50 -3.34
CA TRP A 166 49.03 38.87 -4.05
C TRP A 166 48.54 37.68 -3.24
N LEU A 167 47.27 37.71 -2.87
CA LEU A 167 46.62 36.69 -2.07
C LEU A 167 45.57 36.00 -2.92
N LEU A 168 45.60 34.67 -2.99
CA LEU A 168 44.53 33.90 -3.60
C LEU A 168 43.23 34.19 -2.83
N GLN A 169 42.22 34.69 -3.53
CA GLN A 169 40.90 35.01 -2.99
C GLN A 169 40.22 33.72 -2.57
N ASN A 170 40.39 33.35 -1.29
CA ASN A 170 39.74 32.26 -0.56
C ASN A 170 38.86 31.35 -1.43
N ASN A 171 39.50 30.57 -2.29
CA ASN A 171 39.01 29.23 -2.49
C ASN A 171 39.29 28.57 -1.15
N ALA A 172 38.28 28.49 -0.28
CA ALA A 172 38.22 27.52 0.79
C ALA A 172 38.20 26.07 0.24
N HIS A 173 38.97 25.82 -0.84
CA HIS A 173 39.49 24.53 -1.18
C HIS A 173 40.43 24.19 -0.05
N ASN A 174 39.87 23.46 0.90
CA ASN A 174 40.53 22.46 1.70
C ASN A 174 41.52 21.72 0.78
N SER A 175 42.74 22.24 0.61
CA SER A 175 43.70 21.73 -0.37
C SER A 175 43.96 20.27 -0.03
N ILE A 176 43.38 19.37 -0.83
CA ILE A 176 43.46 17.93 -0.62
C ILE A 176 44.88 17.53 -1.05
N TYR A 177 45.80 17.50 -0.09
CA TYR A 177 47.13 16.95 -0.31
C TYR A 177 47.04 15.42 -0.15
N SER A 178 47.08 14.72 -1.29
CA SER A 178 47.24 13.26 -1.33
C SER A 178 48.70 12.92 -1.62
N GLN A 179 49.35 12.21 -0.69
CA GLN A 179 50.70 11.69 -0.86
C GLN A 179 50.83 10.31 -0.22
N ASP A 180 51.65 9.45 -0.81
CA ASP A 180 52.01 8.18 -0.19
C ASP A 180 52.84 8.45 1.08
N ALA A 181 52.46 7.85 2.21
CA ALA A 181 53.31 7.92 3.40
C ALA A 181 54.58 7.09 3.17
N SER A 182 55.69 7.63 3.65
CA SER A 182 56.92 6.90 3.90
C SER A 182 57.00 6.48 5.38
N GLY A 183 57.96 5.61 5.73
CA GLY A 183 58.21 5.20 7.12
C GLY A 183 57.93 3.72 7.39
N THR A 184 57.33 3.41 8.54
CA THR A 184 56.96 2.06 8.97
C THR A 184 55.44 1.94 9.18
N THR A 185 54.94 0.75 9.51
CA THR A 185 53.52 0.52 9.88
C THR A 185 53.07 1.32 11.11
N ASP A 186 53.99 1.87 11.90
CA ASP A 186 53.70 2.60 13.15
C ASP A 186 54.22 4.04 13.17
N VAL A 187 55.01 4.42 12.17
CA VAL A 187 55.58 5.77 12.01
C VAL A 187 55.37 6.20 10.57
N PHE A 188 54.40 7.08 10.37
CA PHE A 188 54.02 7.59 9.06
C PHE A 188 54.62 8.98 8.86
N THR A 189 55.29 9.20 7.73
CA THR A 189 55.88 10.51 7.40
C THR A 189 55.52 10.91 5.97
N ILE A 190 55.05 12.15 5.81
CA ILE A 190 54.90 12.80 4.49
C ILE A 190 55.81 14.02 4.41
N ALA A 191 56.27 14.36 3.21
CA ALA A 191 57.07 15.56 2.94
C ALA A 191 56.40 16.37 1.82
N PRO A 192 55.37 17.18 2.11
CA PRO A 192 54.69 17.97 1.09
C PRO A 192 55.67 18.86 0.35
N THR A 193 55.49 18.96 -0.96
CA THR A 193 56.22 19.88 -1.84
C THR A 193 55.20 20.76 -2.55
N PRO A 194 55.26 22.10 -2.40
CA PRO A 194 56.21 22.85 -1.57
C PRO A 194 56.07 22.53 -0.08
N GLY A 195 57.17 22.71 0.67
CA GLY A 195 57.31 22.36 2.08
C GLY A 195 56.44 23.21 2.99
N VAL A 196 55.12 23.06 2.91
CA VAL A 196 54.20 23.82 3.74
C VAL A 196 54.14 23.19 5.12
N ILE A 197 54.61 23.95 6.12
CA ILE A 197 54.54 23.61 7.54
C ILE A 197 53.35 24.39 8.10
N ASP A 198 52.16 23.80 8.08
CA ASP A 198 51.00 24.42 8.72
C ASP A 198 50.38 23.49 9.76
N LEU A 199 50.45 23.93 11.01
CA LEU A 199 50.07 23.20 12.23
C LEU A 199 48.76 23.73 12.82
N ASP A 200 48.03 24.57 12.08
CA ASP A 200 46.83 25.28 12.52
C ASP A 200 45.58 24.37 12.67
N GLY A 201 45.64 23.12 12.21
CA GLY A 201 44.54 22.16 12.30
C GLY A 201 43.42 22.39 11.29
N SER A 202 43.60 23.28 10.31
CA SER A 202 42.62 23.51 9.24
C SER A 202 42.68 22.44 8.16
N ARG A 203 43.84 21.79 7.97
CA ARG A 203 44.13 20.88 6.85
C ARG A 203 43.77 19.42 7.11
N VAL A 204 43.42 18.72 6.02
CA VAL A 204 43.19 17.27 5.96
C VAL A 204 44.25 16.61 5.09
N TYR A 205 44.86 15.53 5.59
CA TYR A 205 45.90 14.77 4.91
C TYR A 205 45.35 13.40 4.47
N PHE A 206 45.62 13.02 3.23
CA PHE A 206 45.31 11.69 2.69
C PHE A 206 46.61 10.91 2.60
N VAL A 207 46.69 9.82 3.35
CA VAL A 207 47.93 9.07 3.60
C VAL A 207 47.67 7.59 3.42
N ARG A 208 48.47 6.90 2.59
CA ARG A 208 48.34 5.43 2.46
C ARG A 208 49.19 4.71 3.49
N SER A 209 48.58 3.78 4.21
CA SER A 209 49.21 2.91 5.20
C SER A 209 50.16 1.91 4.52
N LEU A 210 51.32 1.64 5.12
CA LEU A 210 52.23 0.59 4.66
C LEU A 210 51.81 -0.80 5.14
N GLY A 211 50.87 -0.87 6.09
CA GLY A 211 50.35 -2.09 6.69
C GLY A 211 49.70 -1.82 8.06
N PRO A 212 49.10 -2.84 8.67
CA PRO A 212 48.38 -2.65 9.93
C PRO A 212 49.35 -2.23 11.04
N ASN A 213 49.02 -1.18 11.78
CA ASN A 213 49.84 -0.69 12.88
C ASN A 213 49.96 -1.79 13.94
N THR A 214 51.17 -1.95 14.48
CA THR A 214 51.50 -2.96 15.49
C THR A 214 51.49 -2.40 16.91
N LEU A 215 51.44 -1.07 17.04
CA LEU A 215 51.39 -0.34 18.30
C LEU A 215 50.02 0.34 18.50
N SER A 216 49.63 0.52 19.75
CA SER A 216 48.42 1.29 20.12
C SER A 216 48.62 2.82 20.07
N SER A 217 49.84 3.29 19.81
CA SER A 217 50.14 4.72 19.67
C SER A 217 51.07 4.98 18.49
N PRO A 218 50.64 4.68 17.26
CA PRO A 218 51.42 5.03 16.08
C PRO A 218 51.53 6.55 15.94
N THR A 219 52.50 7.03 15.18
CA THR A 219 52.81 8.46 15.03
C THR A 219 52.77 8.90 13.59
N PHE A 220 52.43 10.17 13.36
CA PHE A 220 52.43 10.82 12.06
C PHE A 220 53.22 12.12 12.11
N GLN A 221 54.05 12.33 11.09
CA GLN A 221 54.91 13.51 10.93
C GLN A 221 54.69 14.13 9.54
N VAL A 222 54.62 15.47 9.50
CA VAL A 222 54.49 16.25 8.26
C VAL A 222 55.73 17.13 8.08
N GLY A 223 56.50 16.87 7.02
CA GLY A 223 57.76 17.55 6.75
C GLY A 223 58.74 17.44 7.92
N THR A 224 59.23 18.58 8.38
CA THR A 224 60.16 18.68 9.52
C THR A 224 59.46 18.89 10.87
N SER A 225 58.13 18.76 10.94
CA SER A 225 57.39 18.90 12.19
C SER A 225 57.78 17.82 13.19
N ALA A 226 57.54 18.06 14.48
CA ALA A 226 57.59 16.98 15.47
C ALA A 226 56.54 15.90 15.13
N ALA A 227 56.91 14.62 15.27
CA ALA A 227 55.98 13.52 15.15
C ALA A 227 54.90 13.61 16.24
N LYS A 228 53.64 13.40 15.86
CA LYS A 228 52.48 13.46 16.76
C LYS A 228 51.76 12.12 16.76
N SER A 229 51.20 11.73 17.91
CA SER A 229 50.45 10.47 18.02
C SER A 229 49.19 10.48 17.12
N LEU A 230 48.82 9.33 16.58
CA LEU A 230 47.53 9.11 15.94
C LEU A 230 46.47 8.69 16.97
N ARG A 231 45.24 9.13 16.76
CA ARG A 231 44.08 8.74 17.58
C ARG A 231 42.88 8.42 16.71
N ARG A 232 42.00 7.56 17.21
CA ARG A 232 40.67 7.33 16.61
C ARG A 232 39.69 8.39 17.10
N HIS A 233 39.02 9.08 16.18
CA HIS A 233 37.95 10.06 16.45
C HIS A 233 38.15 10.88 17.74
N ASP A 234 37.09 11.16 18.50
CA ASP A 234 37.08 11.96 19.74
C ASP A 234 37.86 11.29 20.89
N VAL A 235 39.20 11.33 20.78
CA VAL A 235 40.18 11.12 21.86
C VAL A 235 40.58 9.66 22.12
N ALA A 236 40.01 8.66 21.44
CA ALA A 236 40.35 7.25 21.67
C ALA A 236 41.75 6.87 21.17
N VAL A 237 42.46 6.07 21.97
CA VAL A 237 43.76 5.48 21.60
C VAL A 237 43.57 4.54 20.41
N MET A 238 44.54 4.50 19.48
CA MET A 238 44.54 3.53 18.38
C MET A 238 44.66 2.11 18.93
N GLN A 239 44.02 1.16 18.28
CA GLN A 239 44.20 -0.27 18.50
C GLN A 239 45.12 -0.84 17.43
N ILE A 240 45.76 -1.96 17.76
CA ILE A 240 46.58 -2.71 16.81
C ILE A 240 45.70 -3.11 15.62
N GLY A 241 46.13 -2.73 14.42
CA GLY A 241 45.47 -3.06 13.15
C GLY A 241 44.52 -2.00 12.58
N ASP A 242 44.27 -0.90 13.29
CA ASP A 242 43.36 0.17 12.87
C ASP A 242 43.77 0.90 11.57
N THR A 243 45.06 0.94 11.22
CA THR A 243 45.54 1.58 9.97
C THR A 243 45.32 0.73 8.72
N GLY A 244 44.68 -0.45 8.86
CA GLY A 244 44.32 -1.31 7.74
C GLY A 244 45.51 -1.97 7.03
N PRO A 245 45.24 -2.79 6.00
CA PRO A 245 46.29 -3.46 5.22
C PRO A 245 47.17 -2.47 4.44
N SER A 246 48.25 -2.97 3.85
CA SER A 246 49.12 -2.15 2.98
C SER A 246 48.32 -1.52 1.84
N GLY A 247 48.54 -0.23 1.60
CA GLY A 247 47.79 0.58 0.63
C GLY A 247 46.46 1.16 1.17
N TYR A 248 46.07 0.85 2.42
CA TYR A 248 44.85 1.42 3.01
C TYR A 248 44.96 2.94 3.13
N GLU A 249 44.06 3.67 2.50
CA GLU A 249 44.03 5.13 2.55
C GLU A 249 43.46 5.60 3.89
N MET A 250 44.16 6.53 4.53
CA MET A 250 43.83 7.12 5.81
C MET A 250 43.60 8.62 5.61
N ILE A 251 42.54 9.13 6.23
CA ILE A 251 42.25 10.57 6.24
C ILE A 251 42.60 11.08 7.64
N LEU A 252 43.55 12.01 7.72
CA LEU A 252 44.09 12.52 8.99
C LEU A 252 43.86 14.03 9.11
N LYS A 253 43.45 14.50 10.28
CA LYS A 253 43.35 15.95 10.59
C LYS A 253 44.04 16.26 11.91
N LEU A 254 44.83 17.33 11.95
CA LEU A 254 45.41 17.81 13.19
C LEU A 254 44.31 18.51 14.00
N ARG A 255 44.16 18.15 15.28
CA ARG A 255 43.13 18.72 16.13
C ARG A 255 43.60 20.08 16.66
N THR A 256 42.72 21.09 16.59
CA THR A 256 43.02 22.52 16.81
C THR A 256 43.56 22.88 18.20
N ASN A 257 43.67 21.93 19.14
CA ASN A 257 44.22 22.12 20.48
C ASN A 257 45.01 20.92 21.03
N GLU A 258 45.37 19.92 20.20
CA GLU A 258 46.00 18.69 20.67
C GLU A 258 47.30 18.35 19.94
N SER A 259 48.20 17.66 20.64
CA SER A 259 49.46 17.15 20.10
C SER A 259 49.29 15.87 19.27
N ALA A 260 48.13 15.67 18.64
CA ALA A 260 47.75 14.43 17.97
C ALA A 260 46.94 14.66 16.68
N TYR A 261 47.11 13.75 15.72
CA TYR A 261 46.26 13.67 14.52
C TYR A 261 45.12 12.69 14.75
N THR A 262 43.92 13.06 14.29
CA THR A 262 42.74 12.22 14.35
C THR A 262 42.55 11.50 13.03
N PHE A 263 42.42 10.18 13.09
CA PHE A 263 41.99 9.32 12.01
C PHE A 263 40.49 9.51 11.76
N LEU A 264 40.14 9.94 10.55
CA LEU A 264 38.78 10.28 10.12
C LEU A 264 38.09 9.15 9.32
N ASN A 265 38.76 8.01 9.13
CA ASN A 265 38.21 6.87 8.40
C ASN A 265 37.45 5.86 9.29
N PRO A 266 36.40 5.20 8.77
CA PRO A 266 35.69 5.53 7.54
C PRO A 266 34.96 6.89 7.67
N TYR A 267 34.94 7.67 6.59
CA TYR A 267 34.40 9.04 6.51
C TYR A 267 33.08 9.21 7.28
N ILE A 268 33.14 9.84 8.46
CA ILE A 268 31.97 10.42 9.12
C ILE A 268 31.90 11.88 8.68
N ASN A 269 30.85 12.20 7.94
CA ASN A 269 30.61 13.52 7.37
C ASN A 269 30.65 14.59 8.47
N ILE A 270 31.44 15.64 8.24
CA ILE A 270 31.67 16.75 9.19
C ILE A 270 30.45 17.67 9.35
N ASP A 271 29.37 17.41 8.60
CA ASP A 271 28.09 18.09 8.75
C ASP A 271 27.00 17.14 9.26
N GLY A 272 27.08 16.76 10.54
CA GLY A 272 25.94 16.53 11.46
C GLY A 272 24.74 15.67 11.04
N GLN A 273 24.74 15.01 9.88
CA GLN A 273 23.64 14.18 9.40
C GLN A 273 24.09 12.73 9.32
N PHE A 274 23.64 12.00 10.33
CA PHE A 274 23.61 10.56 10.41
C PHE A 274 23.09 9.99 9.08
N LEU A 275 23.94 9.29 8.34
CA LEU A 275 23.46 8.21 7.49
C LEU A 275 22.88 7.16 8.43
N VAL A 276 21.58 7.26 8.63
CA VAL A 276 20.71 6.22 9.14
C VAL A 276 20.82 5.04 8.17
N ASN A 277 21.87 4.22 8.29
CA ASN A 277 21.87 2.84 7.80
C ASN A 277 23.02 1.96 8.28
N SER A 278 24.05 2.45 8.96
CA SER A 278 24.95 1.57 9.72
C SER A 278 24.60 1.63 11.19
N ILE A 279 23.82 0.65 11.64
CA ILE A 279 23.85 0.25 13.05
C ILE A 279 25.28 -0.23 13.27
N ASN A 280 26.15 0.65 13.78
CA ASN A 280 27.50 0.26 14.17
C ASN A 280 27.36 -0.90 15.15
N ALA A 281 28.07 -1.99 14.90
CA ALA A 281 28.01 -3.21 15.70
C ALA A 281 28.15 -2.95 17.21
N ASP A 282 28.86 -1.89 17.60
CA ASP A 282 29.00 -1.44 18.99
C ASP A 282 27.70 -0.97 19.66
N LYS A 283 26.73 -0.41 18.92
CA LYS A 283 25.41 -0.06 19.50
C LYS A 283 24.49 -1.27 19.65
N LEU A 284 24.81 -2.40 19.01
CA LEU A 284 24.11 -3.67 19.26
C LEU A 284 24.52 -4.29 20.61
N VAL A 285 25.69 -3.90 21.15
CA VAL A 285 26.27 -4.55 22.34
C VAL A 285 25.64 -4.04 23.65
N ASN A 286 24.94 -2.89 23.68
CA ASN A 286 24.37 -2.34 24.92
C ASN A 286 22.85 -2.09 24.92
N GLN A 287 22.10 -2.83 24.09
CA GLN A 287 20.64 -3.03 24.14
C GLN A 287 19.70 -1.79 24.21
N THR A 288 20.20 -0.57 24.09
CA THR A 288 19.36 0.63 24.03
C THR A 288 19.34 1.16 22.60
N VAL A 289 18.53 0.50 21.77
CA VAL A 289 18.01 1.13 20.55
C VAL A 289 16.98 2.15 21.04
N ASP A 290 17.28 3.42 20.87
CA ASP A 290 16.33 4.49 21.18
C ASP A 290 15.04 4.24 20.39
N THR A 291 13.91 4.21 21.09
CA THR A 291 12.57 3.95 20.52
C THR A 291 12.22 4.85 19.34
N LEU A 292 12.87 6.01 19.21
CA LEU A 292 12.76 6.92 18.06
C LEU A 292 13.33 6.35 16.75
N GLN A 293 14.13 5.28 16.79
CA GLN A 293 14.76 4.67 15.61
C GLN A 293 13.99 3.49 15.02
N LEU A 294 12.89 3.06 15.67
CA LEU A 294 11.96 2.08 15.11
C LEU A 294 10.86 2.83 14.37
N THR A 295 11.11 3.22 13.11
CA THR A 295 10.03 3.70 12.24
C THR A 295 8.92 2.64 12.16
N ASN A 296 7.66 3.09 12.14
CA ASN A 296 6.50 2.20 12.07
C ASN A 296 6.68 1.18 10.93
N GLY A 297 6.70 -0.12 11.24
CA GLY A 297 6.96 -1.21 10.28
C GLY A 297 8.41 -1.71 10.17
N ALA A 298 9.37 -1.16 10.93
CA ALA A 298 10.77 -1.60 10.90
C ALA A 298 11.01 -3.01 11.47
N ALA A 299 10.05 -3.56 12.24
CA ALA A 299 10.04 -4.96 12.66
C ALA A 299 9.31 -5.79 11.60
N THR A 300 10.02 -6.20 10.55
CA THR A 300 9.52 -7.14 9.54
C THR A 300 9.56 -8.57 10.07
N ASN A 301 8.70 -9.47 9.58
CA ASN A 301 8.73 -10.91 9.92
C ASN A 301 10.12 -11.55 9.74
N LEU A 302 10.93 -11.04 8.80
CA LEU A 302 12.32 -11.47 8.58
C LEU A 302 13.23 -11.28 9.80
N LYS A 303 12.94 -10.31 10.68
CA LYS A 303 13.69 -10.08 11.92
C LYS A 303 13.27 -11.03 13.04
N LEU A 304 12.21 -11.82 12.82
CA LEU A 304 11.75 -12.90 13.69
C LEU A 304 12.25 -14.28 13.19
N ASP A 305 12.98 -14.36 12.08
CA ASP A 305 13.46 -15.63 11.49
C ASP A 305 14.41 -16.42 12.42
N ASN A 306 15.01 -15.76 13.42
CA ASN A 306 15.85 -16.41 14.43
C ASN A 306 15.07 -16.98 15.63
N MET A 307 13.74 -16.86 15.68
CA MET A 307 12.96 -17.55 16.71
C MET A 307 12.92 -19.04 16.41
N GLY A 308 13.29 -19.86 17.38
CA GLY A 308 13.13 -21.30 17.26
C GLY A 308 11.67 -21.67 16.95
N ALA A 309 11.45 -22.68 16.10
CA ALA A 309 10.09 -23.15 15.84
C ALA A 309 9.38 -23.52 17.15
N SER A 310 8.11 -23.14 17.29
CA SER A 310 7.31 -23.37 18.51
C SER A 310 7.83 -22.65 19.77
N THR A 311 8.41 -21.46 19.61
CA THR A 311 8.81 -20.57 20.71
C THR A 311 8.16 -19.19 20.59
N VAL A 312 8.16 -18.43 21.69
CA VAL A 312 7.76 -17.02 21.75
C VAL A 312 8.84 -16.22 22.46
N LYS A 313 9.12 -14.97 22.04
CA LYS A 313 10.00 -14.09 22.80
C LYS A 313 9.26 -13.59 24.05
N ALA A 314 9.63 -14.08 25.22
CA ALA A 314 9.00 -13.71 26.47
C ALA A 314 10.03 -13.56 27.60
N ASN A 315 9.69 -12.75 28.59
CA ASN A 315 10.41 -12.70 29.85
C ASN A 315 9.45 -13.20 30.95
N LEU A 316 9.67 -14.43 31.40
CA LEU A 316 8.82 -15.11 32.38
C LEU A 316 9.28 -14.89 33.83
N SER A 317 10.30 -14.08 34.08
CA SER A 317 10.89 -13.86 35.41
C SER A 317 10.16 -12.80 36.25
N GLY A 318 9.25 -12.03 35.65
CA GLY A 318 8.59 -10.89 36.29
C GLY A 318 9.49 -9.68 36.58
N GLY A 319 10.78 -9.74 36.22
CA GLY A 319 11.77 -8.66 36.41
C GLY A 319 12.23 -8.03 35.09
N SER A 320 13.33 -7.28 35.11
CA SER A 320 13.91 -6.59 33.93
C SER A 320 14.83 -7.47 33.06
N ALA A 321 14.60 -8.78 33.04
CA ALA A 321 15.40 -9.68 32.21
C ALA A 321 15.15 -9.45 30.70
N VAL A 322 16.18 -9.71 29.90
CA VAL A 322 16.09 -9.67 28.44
C VAL A 322 15.15 -10.79 27.97
N PRO A 323 14.16 -10.51 27.09
CA PRO A 323 13.30 -11.56 26.54
C PRO A 323 14.10 -12.65 25.81
N SER A 324 13.86 -13.91 26.15
CA SER A 324 14.43 -15.10 25.51
C SER A 324 13.39 -15.85 24.67
N ASP A 325 13.84 -16.75 23.79
CA ASP A 325 12.92 -17.69 23.13
C ASP A 325 12.43 -18.71 24.14
N GLU A 326 11.17 -18.59 24.52
CA GLU A 326 10.50 -19.49 25.45
C GLU A 326 9.71 -20.54 24.67
N PRO A 327 9.92 -21.84 24.93
CA PRO A 327 9.06 -22.88 24.38
C PRO A 327 7.60 -22.60 24.69
N LEU A 328 6.71 -22.85 23.73
CA LEU A 328 5.26 -22.65 23.92
C LEU A 328 4.70 -23.41 25.14
N THR A 329 5.30 -24.53 25.52
CA THR A 329 4.94 -25.31 26.73
C THR A 329 5.26 -24.56 28.02
N THR A 330 6.44 -23.92 28.09
CA THR A 330 6.87 -23.09 29.22
C THR A 330 6.04 -21.82 29.30
N PHE A 331 5.85 -21.14 28.16
CA PHE A 331 5.02 -19.93 28.09
C PHE A 331 3.57 -20.20 28.50
N LYS A 332 2.97 -21.29 28.02
CA LYS A 332 1.61 -21.70 28.39
C LYS A 332 1.49 -21.99 29.89
N SER A 333 2.49 -22.63 30.49
CA SER A 333 2.53 -22.86 31.93
C SER A 333 2.67 -21.55 32.71
N ALA A 334 3.49 -20.62 32.24
CA ALA A 334 3.77 -19.35 32.92
C ALA A 334 2.62 -18.34 32.82
N LEU A 335 1.84 -18.37 31.75
CA LEU A 335 0.60 -17.60 31.65
C LEU A 335 -0.40 -17.98 32.74
N ASN A 336 -0.33 -19.21 33.26
CA ASN A 336 -1.19 -19.75 34.31
C ASN A 336 -2.68 -19.35 34.14
N ILE A 337 -3.15 -19.30 32.89
CA ILE A 337 -4.52 -18.90 32.57
C ILE A 337 -5.45 -19.96 33.17
N THR A 338 -6.13 -19.59 34.24
CA THR A 338 -7.15 -20.39 34.89
C THR A 338 -8.50 -20.14 34.26
N ALA A 339 -9.45 -21.05 34.50
CA ALA A 339 -10.83 -20.86 34.08
C ALA A 339 -11.42 -19.62 34.78
N GLY A 340 -11.58 -18.53 34.01
CA GLY A 340 -12.06 -17.24 34.51
C GLY A 340 -11.21 -16.05 34.06
N ASP A 341 -9.93 -16.25 33.78
CA ASP A 341 -8.99 -15.16 33.46
C ASP A 341 -9.23 -14.53 32.08
N VAL A 342 -9.85 -15.27 31.16
CA VAL A 342 -10.23 -14.76 29.83
C VAL A 342 -11.75 -14.65 29.75
N SER A 343 -12.26 -13.46 30.04
CA SER A 343 -13.68 -13.15 29.81
C SER A 343 -14.00 -13.23 28.31
N GLY A 344 -15.09 -13.91 27.94
CA GLY A 344 -15.55 -14.02 26.55
C GLY A 344 -15.10 -15.27 25.76
N LEU A 345 -14.14 -16.08 26.24
CA LEU A 345 -13.77 -17.36 25.60
C LEU A 345 -14.54 -18.59 26.11
N GLY A 346 -15.39 -18.40 27.13
CA GLY A 346 -16.23 -19.46 27.72
C GLY A 346 -17.06 -20.31 26.74
N PRO A 347 -17.50 -19.84 25.56
CA PRO A 347 -18.25 -20.68 24.63
C PRO A 347 -17.41 -21.42 23.56
N PHE A 348 -16.10 -21.17 23.44
CA PHE A 348 -15.29 -21.71 22.32
C PHE A 348 -14.12 -22.62 22.70
N ALA A 349 -13.81 -22.80 23.98
CA ALA A 349 -13.00 -23.96 24.35
C ALA A 349 -13.79 -25.22 23.94
N PRO A 350 -13.18 -26.21 23.24
CA PRO A 350 -13.82 -27.50 22.98
C PRO A 350 -14.04 -28.16 24.33
N SER A 351 -15.14 -27.80 24.96
CA SER A 351 -15.48 -28.28 26.26
C SER A 351 -15.79 -29.75 26.05
N THR A 352 -15.03 -30.61 26.71
CA THR A 352 -15.46 -31.94 27.12
C THR A 352 -16.66 -31.88 28.07
N LYS A 353 -17.56 -30.89 27.90
CA LYS A 353 -18.81 -30.74 28.62
C LYS A 353 -19.77 -31.77 28.06
N THR A 354 -19.56 -33.00 28.51
CA THR A 354 -20.41 -34.17 28.28
C THR A 354 -21.79 -34.02 28.94
N THR A 355 -22.00 -32.98 29.74
CA THR A 355 -23.25 -32.71 30.44
C THR A 355 -23.67 -31.25 30.26
N ILE A 356 -24.69 -31.03 29.42
CA ILE A 356 -25.42 -29.76 29.36
C ILE A 356 -26.18 -29.62 30.69
N VAL A 357 -25.91 -28.57 31.46
CA VAL A 357 -26.61 -28.30 32.71
C VAL A 357 -27.76 -27.33 32.46
N ASN A 358 -28.78 -27.33 33.34
CA ASN A 358 -30.02 -26.57 33.16
C ASN A 358 -29.81 -25.09 32.86
N THR A 359 -28.76 -24.47 33.41
CA THR A 359 -28.41 -23.06 33.16
C THR A 359 -28.00 -22.77 31.71
N ASP A 360 -27.48 -23.75 30.96
CA ASP A 360 -27.14 -23.58 29.54
C ASP A 360 -28.40 -23.48 28.67
N LEU A 361 -29.52 -24.04 29.14
CA LEU A 361 -30.81 -24.07 28.43
C LEU A 361 -31.62 -22.78 28.61
N VAL A 362 -31.39 -22.02 29.68
CA VAL A 362 -32.22 -20.84 30.03
C VAL A 362 -31.88 -19.61 29.16
N ASN A 363 -30.70 -19.58 28.52
CA ASN A 363 -30.21 -18.41 27.78
C ASN A 363 -30.49 -18.42 26.27
N ASN A 364 -31.49 -19.17 25.78
CA ASN A 364 -31.90 -19.18 24.36
C ASN A 364 -30.78 -19.52 23.34
N ASN A 365 -29.67 -20.13 23.79
CA ASN A 365 -28.48 -20.37 22.95
C ASN A 365 -28.53 -21.66 22.13
N ILE A 366 -29.61 -22.44 22.29
CA ILE A 366 -29.91 -23.63 21.47
C ILE A 366 -31.06 -23.26 20.53
N ASN A 367 -30.72 -22.80 19.33
CA ASN A 367 -31.68 -22.57 18.25
C ASN A 367 -31.95 -23.89 17.51
N TYR A 368 -33.11 -23.96 16.84
CA TYR A 368 -33.54 -25.15 16.09
C TYR A 368 -32.46 -25.65 15.10
N GLU A 369 -31.69 -24.74 14.50
CA GLU A 369 -30.58 -25.07 13.61
C GLU A 369 -29.47 -25.90 14.27
N LYS A 370 -29.21 -25.73 15.57
CA LYS A 370 -28.23 -26.57 16.31
C LYS A 370 -28.78 -27.95 16.68
N LEU A 371 -30.09 -28.15 16.56
CA LEU A 371 -30.76 -29.45 16.71
C LEU A 371 -30.96 -30.21 15.38
N VAL A 372 -30.68 -29.58 14.23
CA VAL A 372 -31.04 -30.10 12.89
C VAL A 372 -30.08 -31.16 12.34
N ASN A 373 -28.97 -31.47 13.02
CA ASN A 373 -28.06 -32.55 12.61
C ASN A 373 -28.50 -33.97 13.06
N LEU A 374 -29.79 -34.18 13.33
CA LEU A 374 -30.36 -35.52 13.49
C LEU A 374 -30.58 -36.10 12.11
N THR A 375 -29.65 -36.92 11.62
CA THR A 375 -29.71 -37.52 10.27
C THR A 375 -30.69 -38.69 10.16
N GLY A 376 -31.64 -38.83 11.09
CA GLY A 376 -32.65 -39.90 11.11
C GLY A 376 -33.94 -39.49 11.82
N PRO A 377 -34.99 -40.33 11.77
CA PRO A 377 -36.30 -40.07 12.40
C PRO A 377 -36.29 -40.15 13.94
N GLY A 378 -35.12 -39.99 14.55
CA GLY A 378 -34.93 -40.05 16.00
C GLY A 378 -35.54 -38.83 16.67
N VAL A 379 -36.31 -39.06 17.73
CA VAL A 379 -36.73 -38.00 18.65
C VAL A 379 -35.68 -37.92 19.76
N LEU A 380 -35.29 -36.70 20.11
CA LEU A 380 -34.45 -36.47 21.27
C LEU A 380 -35.28 -36.68 22.54
N GLY A 381 -34.88 -37.65 23.35
CA GLY A 381 -35.58 -38.00 24.58
C GLY A 381 -34.65 -38.57 25.65
N ARG A 382 -35.20 -38.79 26.84
CA ARG A 382 -34.53 -39.49 27.94
C ARG A 382 -35.53 -40.44 28.60
N ASN A 383 -35.10 -41.66 28.90
CA ASN A 383 -35.91 -42.68 29.59
C ASN A 383 -35.82 -42.57 31.12
N SER A 384 -34.90 -41.73 31.64
CA SER A 384 -34.69 -41.48 33.07
C SER A 384 -33.95 -40.14 33.26
N ALA A 385 -33.70 -39.73 34.51
CA ALA A 385 -32.88 -38.55 34.80
C ALA A 385 -31.46 -38.72 34.22
N GLY A 386 -31.04 -37.83 33.33
CA GLY A 386 -29.75 -37.92 32.62
C GLY A 386 -29.69 -37.08 31.34
N SER A 387 -28.61 -37.24 30.58
CA SER A 387 -28.39 -36.55 29.30
C SER A 387 -29.41 -36.98 28.24
N VAL A 388 -29.83 -36.05 27.38
CA VAL A 388 -30.69 -36.34 26.23
C VAL A 388 -29.84 -36.98 25.14
N THR A 389 -30.19 -38.19 24.72
CA THR A 389 -29.52 -38.90 23.61
C THR A 389 -30.52 -39.12 22.48
N GLU A 390 -30.03 -39.41 21.27
CA GLU A 390 -30.89 -40.03 20.26
C GLU A 390 -31.42 -41.34 20.83
N LEU A 391 -32.74 -41.44 20.94
CA LEU A 391 -33.42 -42.63 21.44
C LEU A 391 -34.47 -43.00 20.40
N LEU A 392 -34.47 -44.25 19.96
CA LEU A 392 -35.64 -44.82 19.27
C LEU A 392 -36.84 -44.62 20.20
N LEU A 393 -37.92 -44.04 19.69
CA LEU A 393 -39.13 -43.81 20.47
C LEU A 393 -39.61 -45.14 21.05
N GLN A 394 -39.43 -45.34 22.35
CA GLN A 394 -39.90 -46.53 23.04
C GLN A 394 -41.38 -46.35 23.36
N THR A 395 -42.16 -47.43 23.35
CA THR A 395 -43.61 -47.39 23.57
C THR A 395 -44.00 -46.80 24.93
N ASN A 396 -43.11 -46.86 25.92
CA ASN A 396 -43.31 -46.27 27.25
C ASN A 396 -43.02 -44.76 27.33
N MET A 397 -42.42 -44.14 26.30
CA MET A 397 -42.13 -42.70 26.26
C MET A 397 -43.33 -41.86 25.85
N VAL A 398 -44.40 -42.51 25.37
CA VAL A 398 -45.66 -41.86 25.04
C VAL A 398 -46.65 -42.26 26.14
N ASN A 399 -47.06 -41.29 26.97
CA ASN A 399 -48.10 -41.56 27.97
C ASN A 399 -49.35 -42.09 27.27
N SER A 400 -50.07 -43.01 27.91
CA SER A 400 -51.31 -43.59 27.37
C SER A 400 -52.32 -42.52 26.91
N ASP A 401 -52.32 -41.36 27.56
CA ASP A 401 -53.22 -40.25 27.28
C ASP A 401 -52.63 -39.21 26.30
N ALA A 402 -51.36 -39.34 25.91
CA ALA A 402 -50.71 -38.39 25.00
C ALA A 402 -51.15 -38.57 23.54
N ILE A 403 -51.57 -39.78 23.18
CA ILE A 403 -52.20 -40.12 21.91
C ILE A 403 -53.72 -39.99 22.08
N THR A 404 -54.26 -38.80 21.80
CA THR A 404 -55.71 -38.56 21.82
C THR A 404 -56.32 -38.88 20.47
N TYR A 405 -57.64 -39.12 20.45
CA TYR A 405 -58.40 -39.35 19.22
C TYR A 405 -58.19 -38.22 18.20
N ASP A 406 -58.21 -36.97 18.66
CA ASP A 406 -57.93 -35.77 17.84
C ASP A 406 -56.53 -35.76 17.21
N LYS A 407 -55.54 -36.39 17.84
CA LYS A 407 -54.15 -36.45 17.34
C LYS A 407 -53.90 -37.61 16.38
N ILE A 408 -54.70 -38.68 16.45
CA ILE A 408 -54.65 -39.80 15.49
C ILE A 408 -55.47 -39.47 14.25
N GLN A 409 -56.56 -38.71 14.41
CA GLN A 409 -57.47 -38.34 13.35
C GLN A 409 -57.07 -37.03 12.68
N ASN A 410 -55.99 -37.03 11.90
CA ASN A 410 -55.88 -36.04 10.82
C ASN A 410 -56.67 -36.53 9.61
N VAL A 411 -57.97 -36.77 9.80
CA VAL A 411 -58.86 -37.16 8.73
C VAL A 411 -59.21 -35.89 7.96
N VAL A 412 -58.67 -35.73 6.75
CA VAL A 412 -58.77 -34.46 6.00
C VAL A 412 -60.17 -34.21 5.44
N ASN A 413 -61.03 -35.23 5.41
CA ASN A 413 -62.37 -35.16 4.87
C ASN A 413 -63.41 -35.79 5.82
N ASP A 414 -64.58 -35.17 5.91
CA ASP A 414 -65.72 -35.75 6.63
C ASP A 414 -66.07 -37.16 6.09
N GLN A 415 -66.63 -38.01 6.97
CA GLN A 415 -67.14 -39.35 6.62
C GLN A 415 -66.09 -40.32 6.08
N ARG A 416 -64.91 -40.32 6.69
CA ARG A 416 -63.87 -41.32 6.44
C ARG A 416 -63.59 -42.12 7.70
N ILE A 417 -63.22 -43.38 7.52
CA ILE A 417 -62.74 -44.26 8.59
C ILE A 417 -61.28 -44.57 8.28
N LEU A 418 -60.40 -44.54 9.29
CA LEU A 418 -59.03 -45.01 9.14
C LEU A 418 -59.01 -46.54 9.18
N GLY A 419 -58.42 -47.17 8.18
CA GLY A 419 -58.30 -48.63 8.11
C GLY A 419 -57.35 -49.09 7.03
N ASN A 420 -57.35 -50.40 6.75
CA ASN A 420 -56.44 -51.00 5.78
C ASN A 420 -57.17 -52.04 4.91
N VAL A 421 -57.37 -51.73 3.63
CA VAL A 421 -57.94 -52.63 2.61
C VAL A 421 -56.90 -53.39 1.78
N ALA A 422 -55.60 -53.15 1.98
CA ALA A 422 -54.52 -53.72 1.20
C ALA A 422 -54.01 -55.09 1.70
N GLY A 423 -54.64 -55.65 2.75
CA GLY A 423 -54.25 -56.92 3.36
C GLY A 423 -53.37 -56.77 4.62
N ALA A 424 -53.02 -57.88 5.26
CA ALA A 424 -52.29 -57.89 6.53
C ALA A 424 -50.91 -57.20 6.40
N GLY A 425 -50.62 -56.26 7.32
CA GLY A 425 -49.34 -55.54 7.36
C GLY A 425 -49.28 -54.23 6.54
N GLY A 426 -50.35 -53.88 5.81
CA GLY A 426 -50.47 -52.59 5.13
C GLY A 426 -50.59 -51.39 6.09
N ILE A 427 -50.23 -50.21 5.59
CA ILE A 427 -50.33 -48.95 6.34
C ILE A 427 -51.81 -48.57 6.52
N VAL A 428 -52.17 -48.09 7.71
CA VAL A 428 -53.50 -47.52 7.97
C VAL A 428 -53.66 -46.23 7.17
N SER A 429 -54.70 -46.15 6.36
CA SER A 429 -55.01 -44.99 5.51
C SER A 429 -56.49 -44.62 5.60
N GLU A 430 -56.88 -43.45 5.08
CA GLU A 430 -58.30 -43.10 4.94
C GLU A 430 -58.98 -44.04 3.96
N LEU A 431 -60.00 -44.75 4.43
CA LEU A 431 -60.83 -45.58 3.57
C LEU A 431 -61.86 -44.71 2.86
N THR A 432 -61.85 -44.78 1.53
CA THR A 432 -62.92 -44.23 0.71
C THR A 432 -64.23 -44.99 0.98
N LEU A 433 -65.37 -44.39 0.61
CA LEU A 433 -66.66 -45.07 0.66
C LEU A 433 -66.62 -46.43 -0.07
N GLN A 434 -65.95 -46.49 -1.21
CA GLN A 434 -65.79 -47.72 -2.00
C GLN A 434 -65.03 -48.82 -1.23
N ASN A 435 -63.99 -48.44 -0.48
CA ASN A 435 -63.22 -49.36 0.35
C ASN A 435 -64.08 -49.95 1.48
N ILE A 436 -64.93 -49.13 2.11
CA ILE A 436 -65.86 -49.60 3.14
C ILE A 436 -66.92 -50.53 2.54
N LEU A 437 -67.47 -50.18 1.37
CA LEU A 437 -68.44 -51.05 0.67
C LEU A 437 -67.83 -52.39 0.27
N THR A 438 -66.55 -52.40 -0.08
CA THR A 438 -65.80 -53.64 -0.34
C THR A 438 -65.74 -54.53 0.90
N PHE A 439 -65.48 -53.96 2.08
CA PHE A 439 -65.48 -54.72 3.34
C PHE A 439 -66.83 -55.32 3.69
N LEU A 440 -67.91 -54.61 3.35
CA LEU A 440 -69.27 -55.07 3.58
C LEU A 440 -69.75 -56.05 2.50
N GLY A 441 -68.94 -56.32 1.48
CA GLY A 441 -69.31 -57.19 0.35
C GLY A 441 -70.38 -56.59 -0.56
N VAL A 442 -70.54 -55.26 -0.56
CA VAL A 442 -71.54 -54.55 -1.37
C VAL A 442 -70.90 -54.12 -2.69
N SER A 443 -71.35 -54.71 -3.80
CA SER A 443 -70.92 -54.32 -5.15
C SER A 443 -71.78 -53.16 -5.68
N GLY A 444 -71.20 -51.95 -5.76
CA GLY A 444 -71.83 -50.78 -6.37
C GLY A 444 -72.07 -49.61 -5.42
N SER A 445 -72.55 -48.48 -5.96
CA SER A 445 -72.91 -47.30 -5.17
C SER A 445 -74.28 -47.52 -4.51
N VAL A 446 -74.33 -47.50 -3.18
CA VAL A 446 -75.59 -47.41 -2.42
C VAL A 446 -76.07 -45.96 -2.47
N ALA A 447 -76.69 -45.56 -3.58
CA ALA A 447 -77.54 -44.38 -3.59
C ALA A 447 -78.75 -44.70 -2.69
N ALA A 448 -78.95 -43.90 -1.65
CA ALA A 448 -79.79 -44.19 -0.48
C ALA A 448 -81.31 -44.32 -0.75
N GLU A 449 -81.77 -44.46 -1.99
CA GLU A 449 -83.20 -44.35 -2.31
C GLU A 449 -83.79 -45.53 -3.11
N SER A 450 -82.99 -46.46 -3.61
CA SER A 450 -83.54 -47.66 -4.27
C SER A 450 -82.57 -48.84 -4.31
N ILE A 451 -82.95 -49.98 -3.75
CA ILE A 451 -82.23 -51.26 -3.96
C ILE A 451 -82.69 -51.80 -5.32
N ASN A 452 -81.86 -51.62 -6.35
CA ASN A 452 -82.12 -52.22 -7.65
C ASN A 452 -81.58 -53.67 -7.66
N ILE A 453 -82.42 -54.63 -7.29
CA ILE A 453 -82.05 -56.05 -7.31
C ILE A 453 -82.24 -56.59 -8.74
N VAL A 454 -81.17 -56.64 -9.52
CA VAL A 454 -81.17 -57.30 -10.83
C VAL A 454 -80.93 -58.80 -10.62
N ILE A 455 -81.99 -59.61 -10.64
CA ILE A 455 -81.87 -61.08 -10.61
C ILE A 455 -81.98 -61.59 -12.05
N PRO A 456 -80.91 -62.15 -12.64
CA PRO A 456 -81.02 -62.84 -13.93
C PRO A 456 -81.87 -64.11 -13.75
N ILE A 457 -83.10 -64.08 -14.26
CA ILE A 457 -84.05 -65.18 -14.18
C ILE A 457 -83.70 -66.22 -15.24
N THR A 458 -83.10 -67.35 -14.86
CA THR A 458 -82.98 -68.54 -15.74
C THR A 458 -83.95 -69.66 -15.37
N ASP A 459 -84.62 -69.57 -14.22
CA ASP A 459 -85.75 -70.42 -13.79
C ASP A 459 -86.54 -69.73 -12.65
N SER A 460 -87.72 -70.26 -12.32
CA SER A 460 -88.71 -69.73 -11.36
C SER A 460 -88.11 -69.05 -10.11
N VAL A 461 -88.19 -67.71 -10.02
CA VAL A 461 -87.75 -66.96 -8.82
C VAL A 461 -88.97 -66.65 -7.94
N SER A 462 -88.90 -67.07 -6.68
CA SER A 462 -89.85 -66.63 -5.64
C SER A 462 -89.27 -65.45 -4.88
N ILE A 463 -89.73 -64.23 -5.16
CA ILE A 463 -89.39 -63.05 -4.36
C ILE A 463 -90.35 -62.99 -3.18
N ARG A 464 -89.86 -63.27 -1.97
CA ARG A 464 -90.64 -63.14 -0.73
C ARG A 464 -90.21 -61.87 0.01
N ILE A 465 -91.01 -60.81 -0.10
CA ILE A 465 -90.81 -59.59 0.69
C ILE A 465 -91.64 -59.74 1.97
N SER A 466 -90.98 -60.00 3.11
CA SER A 466 -91.63 -60.05 4.41
C SER A 466 -91.30 -58.78 5.20
N GLY A 467 -92.18 -57.78 5.13
CA GLY A 467 -92.10 -56.56 5.91
C GLY A 467 -93.31 -55.67 5.57
N GLY A 468 -94.06 -55.21 6.57
CA GLY A 468 -95.33 -54.50 6.40
C GLY A 468 -95.18 -53.06 5.89
N HIS A 469 -94.56 -52.88 4.72
CA HIS A 469 -94.49 -51.61 4.03
C HIS A 469 -95.63 -51.53 3.00
N GLN A 470 -96.43 -50.47 3.09
CA GLN A 470 -97.69 -50.27 2.35
C GLN A 470 -97.49 -49.91 0.86
N ASP A 471 -96.26 -49.64 0.42
CA ASP A 471 -95.98 -49.10 -0.92
C ASP A 471 -94.91 -49.93 -1.65
N ILE A 472 -95.24 -51.18 -2.01
CA ILE A 472 -94.39 -51.96 -2.93
C ILE A 472 -94.89 -51.73 -4.35
N ASN A 473 -94.28 -50.81 -5.09
CA ASN A 473 -94.49 -50.70 -6.53
C ASN A 473 -93.61 -51.73 -7.27
N LEU A 474 -94.18 -52.90 -7.58
CA LEU A 474 -93.58 -53.86 -8.51
C LEU A 474 -93.83 -53.36 -9.93
N THR A 475 -92.84 -52.74 -10.55
CA THR A 475 -92.89 -52.42 -11.98
C THR A 475 -92.17 -53.53 -12.73
N ASP A 476 -92.90 -54.56 -13.14
CA ASP A 476 -92.32 -55.64 -13.96
C ASP A 476 -92.33 -55.22 -15.43
N THR A 477 -91.15 -55.08 -16.05
CA THR A 477 -91.02 -54.89 -17.49
C THR A 477 -90.55 -56.20 -18.10
N VAL A 478 -91.50 -57.09 -18.39
CA VAL A 478 -91.19 -58.36 -19.05
C VAL A 478 -91.01 -58.10 -20.55
N ASN A 479 -89.76 -57.97 -21.00
CA ASN A 479 -89.44 -57.99 -22.43
C ASN A 479 -89.49 -59.44 -22.93
N PHE A 480 -90.60 -59.83 -23.57
CA PHE A 480 -90.67 -61.12 -24.24
C PHE A 480 -89.84 -61.09 -25.53
N PRO A 481 -88.92 -62.05 -25.75
CA PRO A 481 -88.27 -62.21 -27.05
C PRO A 481 -89.30 -62.54 -28.12
N THR A 482 -89.26 -61.82 -29.24
CA THR A 482 -90.30 -61.76 -30.29
C THR A 482 -90.47 -63.04 -31.14
N THR A 483 -89.97 -64.18 -30.70
CA THR A 483 -90.02 -65.44 -31.47
C THR A 483 -90.27 -66.63 -30.56
N PHE A 484 -91.55 -66.97 -30.34
CA PHE A 484 -91.95 -68.30 -29.88
C PHE A 484 -93.23 -68.78 -30.57
N GLY A 485 -93.17 -69.98 -31.16
CA GLY A 485 -94.27 -70.69 -31.83
C GLY A 485 -95.23 -71.43 -30.88
N ALA A 486 -95.23 -71.10 -29.60
CA ALA A 486 -96.21 -71.56 -28.63
C ALA A 486 -96.35 -70.47 -27.57
N VAL A 487 -97.57 -69.98 -27.33
CA VAL A 487 -97.85 -68.89 -26.39
C VAL A 487 -97.60 -69.40 -24.96
N PRO A 488 -96.59 -68.90 -24.22
CA PRO A 488 -96.50 -69.19 -22.81
C PRO A 488 -97.67 -68.49 -22.10
N ILE A 489 -98.50 -69.26 -21.41
CA ILE A 489 -99.49 -68.72 -20.49
C ILE A 489 -98.72 -68.30 -19.24
N VAL A 490 -98.44 -67.02 -19.07
CA VAL A 490 -97.93 -66.48 -17.81
C VAL A 490 -99.11 -66.36 -16.86
N MET A 491 -99.19 -67.28 -15.89
CA MET A 491 -100.15 -67.19 -14.80
C MET A 491 -99.54 -66.35 -13.68
N PHE A 492 -99.99 -65.11 -13.54
CA PHE A 492 -99.71 -64.30 -12.35
C PHE A 492 -100.69 -64.72 -11.25
N GLN A 493 -100.21 -65.44 -10.24
CA GLN A 493 -101.02 -65.78 -9.07
C GLN A 493 -100.70 -64.79 -7.95
N LEU A 494 -101.49 -63.71 -7.83
CA LEU A 494 -101.45 -62.85 -6.64
C LEU A 494 -102.23 -63.55 -5.51
N LEU A 495 -101.51 -64.04 -4.51
CA LEU A 495 -102.10 -64.50 -3.25
C LEU A 495 -101.89 -63.41 -2.19
N GLY A 496 -102.80 -62.44 -2.17
CA GLY A 496 -102.84 -61.39 -1.15
C GLY A 496 -104.27 -61.16 -0.67
N SER A 497 -104.48 -61.10 0.64
CA SER A 497 -105.78 -60.91 1.29
C SER A 497 -106.02 -59.46 1.73
N GLY A 498 -105.46 -58.47 1.04
CA GLY A 498 -105.56 -57.05 1.39
C GLY A 498 -106.31 -56.25 0.32
N ASP A 499 -107.23 -55.38 0.75
CA ASP A 499 -108.25 -54.69 -0.05
C ASP A 499 -107.77 -53.67 -1.10
N ASN A 500 -106.48 -53.60 -1.43
CA ASN A 500 -105.98 -52.72 -2.49
C ASN A 500 -105.49 -53.54 -3.67
N ILE A 501 -106.42 -53.82 -4.59
CA ILE A 501 -106.11 -54.36 -5.91
C ILE A 501 -105.37 -53.26 -6.68
N MET A 502 -104.06 -53.48 -6.87
CA MET A 502 -103.24 -52.69 -7.79
C MET A 502 -103.92 -52.60 -9.16
N THR A 503 -104.05 -51.38 -9.68
CA THR A 503 -104.35 -51.14 -11.11
C THR A 503 -103.12 -51.55 -11.93
N ASP A 504 -103.07 -52.81 -12.34
CA ASP A 504 -102.05 -53.30 -13.26
C ASP A 504 -102.32 -52.76 -14.67
N THR A 505 -101.47 -51.86 -15.15
CA THR A 505 -101.54 -51.33 -16.52
C THR A 505 -100.58 -52.13 -17.38
N VAL A 506 -101.06 -53.24 -17.94
CA VAL A 506 -100.29 -54.04 -18.91
C VAL A 506 -100.19 -53.25 -20.22
N THR A 507 -99.05 -52.62 -20.46
CA THR A 507 -98.80 -51.89 -21.70
C THR A 507 -98.07 -52.82 -22.66
N THR A 508 -98.79 -53.48 -23.58
CA THR A 508 -98.15 -54.26 -24.64
C THR A 508 -97.81 -53.34 -25.81
N THR A 509 -96.52 -53.16 -26.11
CA THR A 509 -96.09 -52.53 -27.36
C THR A 509 -95.54 -53.62 -28.27
N GLY A 510 -96.10 -53.79 -29.48
CA GLY A 510 -95.51 -54.66 -30.51
C GLY A 510 -96.33 -55.83 -31.06
N PHE A 511 -97.62 -56.00 -30.71
CA PHE A 511 -98.46 -57.04 -31.33
C PHE A 511 -99.41 -56.44 -32.40
N GLY A 512 -99.25 -56.86 -33.65
CA GLY A 512 -100.18 -56.53 -34.73
C GLY A 512 -101.53 -57.22 -34.53
N THR A 513 -102.60 -56.43 -34.33
CA THR A 513 -104.04 -56.76 -34.43
C THR A 513 -104.58 -58.03 -33.76
N ALA A 514 -103.84 -58.72 -32.90
CA ALA A 514 -104.37 -59.83 -32.09
C ALA A 514 -104.91 -59.28 -30.76
N SER A 515 -106.23 -59.27 -30.60
CA SER A 515 -106.91 -58.92 -29.35
C SER A 515 -106.54 -59.93 -28.27
N ALA A 516 -105.69 -59.55 -27.31
CA ALA A 516 -105.47 -60.33 -26.09
C ALA A 516 -106.66 -60.13 -25.14
N SER A 517 -107.50 -61.15 -24.96
CA SER A 517 -108.55 -61.13 -23.95
C SER A 517 -107.96 -61.52 -22.59
N VAL A 518 -107.79 -60.54 -21.69
CA VAL A 518 -107.49 -60.82 -20.28
C VAL A 518 -108.79 -61.27 -19.61
N SER A 519 -108.94 -62.58 -19.38
CA SER A 519 -110.07 -63.12 -18.64
C SER A 519 -109.77 -63.06 -17.14
N LEU A 520 -110.10 -61.94 -16.49
CA LEU A 520 -110.17 -61.87 -15.03
C LEU A 520 -111.40 -62.68 -14.58
N ARG A 521 -111.19 -63.90 -14.08
CA ARG A 521 -112.25 -64.64 -13.39
C ARG A 521 -112.20 -64.27 -11.90
N PRO A 522 -113.20 -63.55 -11.35
CA PRO A 522 -113.29 -63.41 -9.91
C PRO A 522 -113.49 -64.79 -9.29
N ILE A 523 -112.56 -65.21 -8.44
CA ILE A 523 -112.75 -66.38 -7.59
C ILE A 523 -113.68 -65.93 -6.46
N TYR A 524 -114.99 -66.20 -6.61
CA TYR A 524 -115.92 -66.05 -5.51
C TYR A 524 -115.65 -67.16 -4.50
N TYR A 525 -115.03 -66.82 -3.38
CA TYR A 525 -115.06 -67.69 -2.20
C TYR A 525 -116.50 -67.71 -1.68
N LEU A 526 -117.18 -68.86 -1.85
CA LEU A 526 -118.42 -69.15 -1.14
C LEU A 526 -118.07 -69.24 0.36
N ALA A 527 -118.36 -68.17 1.11
CA ALA A 527 -118.39 -68.24 2.56
C ALA A 527 -119.52 -69.18 2.98
N ILE A 528 -119.20 -70.45 3.21
CA ILE A 528 -120.09 -71.36 3.92
C ILE A 528 -120.05 -70.94 5.39
N GLY A 529 -120.93 -70.00 5.75
CA GLY A 529 -121.33 -69.83 7.14
C GLY A 529 -122.22 -71.01 7.53
N LEU A 530 -121.68 -71.88 8.38
CA LEU A 530 -122.50 -72.73 9.25
C LEU A 530 -122.10 -72.38 10.69
N ALA A 531 -123.14 -72.15 11.49
CA ALA A 531 -123.11 -71.71 12.88
C ALA A 531 -122.39 -72.68 13.83
#